data_AF-A0A519YNF6-F1
#
_entry.id   AF-A0A519YNF6-F1
#
_cell.length_a   1.000
_cell.length_b   1.000
_cell.length_c   1.000
_cell.angle_alpha   90.00
_cell.angle_beta   90.00
_cell.angle_gamma   90.00
#
_symmetry.space_group_name_H-M   'P 1'
#
loop_
_entity.id
_entity.type
_entity.pdbx_description
1 polymer ?
#
loop_
_entity_poly.entity_id
_entity_poly.type
_entity_poly.pdbx_seq_one_letter_code
_entity_poly.pdbx_strand_id
1 'polypeptide(L)' 'PEAYNKHTVAVGDTFFNISRRYGCSVAELQASNSRPEPTLRVGETLRVPIH' A
#
# COMPACT_ATOMS: atom_id res chain seq x y z
N PRO A 1 -11.71 10.59 10.44
CA PRO A 1 -11.75 9.27 9.78
C PRO A 1 -10.81 9.25 8.59
N GLU A 2 -9.61 8.70 8.77
CA GLU A 2 -8.68 8.47 7.67
C GLU A 2 -9.34 7.49 6.70
N ALA A 3 -9.66 7.97 5.50
CA ALA A 3 -10.18 7.10 4.47
C ALA A 3 -9.00 6.28 3.91
N TYR A 4 -9.25 5.01 3.60
CA TYR A 4 -8.26 4.14 2.98
C TYR A 4 -8.87 3.54 1.72
N ASN A 5 -8.07 3.50 0.66
CA ASN A 5 -8.39 2.75 -0.53
C ASN A 5 -7.89 1.32 -0.39
N LYS A 6 -8.63 0.39 -0.97
CA LYS A 6 -8.19 -1.00 -1.10
C LYS A 6 -7.51 -1.15 -2.46
N HIS A 7 -6.25 -1.55 -2.45
CA HIS A 7 -5.48 -1.83 -3.65
C HIS A 7 -5.16 -3.31 -3.70
N THR A 8 -5.57 -3.98 -4.76
CA THR A 8 -5.18 -5.37 -5.02
C THR A 8 -3.84 -5.37 -5.75
N VAL A 9 -2.83 -5.94 -5.13
CA VAL A 9 -1.46 -6.03 -5.66
C VAL A 9 -1.48 -6.84 -6.95
N ALA A 10 -0.98 -6.26 -8.03
CA ALA A 10 -0.73 -6.97 -9.27
C ALA A 10 0.75 -7.39 -9.41
N VAL A 11 1.03 -8.23 -10.41
CA VAL A 11 2.41 -8.56 -10.77
C VAL A 11 3.14 -7.27 -11.15
N GLY A 12 4.28 -7.01 -10.49
CA GLY A 12 5.09 -5.82 -10.72
C GLY A 12 4.74 -4.62 -9.84
N ASP A 13 3.70 -4.72 -9.00
CA ASP A 13 3.46 -3.73 -7.97
C ASP A 13 4.56 -3.79 -6.89
N THR A 14 5.01 -2.61 -6.50
CA THR A 14 5.97 -2.40 -5.41
C THR A 14 5.41 -1.35 -4.47
N PHE A 15 5.77 -1.41 -3.19
CA PHE A 15 5.35 -0.39 -2.24
C PHE A 15 5.66 1.02 -2.73
N PHE A 16 6.80 1.21 -3.39
CA PHE A 16 7.21 2.50 -3.95
C PHE A 16 6.28 2.98 -5.07
N ASN A 17 5.90 2.10 -6.00
CA ASN A 17 5.04 2.49 -7.12
C ASN A 17 3.59 2.71 -6.65
N ILE A 18 3.12 1.89 -5.70
CA ILE A 18 1.81 2.08 -5.06
C ILE A 18 1.80 3.40 -4.28
N SER A 19 2.78 3.63 -3.40
CA SER A 19 2.84 4.85 -2.60
C SER A 19 2.87 6.10 -3.48
N ARG A 20 3.64 6.07 -4.58
CA ARG A 20 3.69 7.16 -5.57
C ARG A 20 2.40 7.32 -6.36
N ARG A 21 1.70 6.22 -6.68
CA ARG A 21 0.40 6.25 -7.37
C ARG A 21 -0.69 6.86 -6.50
N TYR A 22 -0.69 6.55 -5.21
CA TYR A 22 -1.70 7.01 -4.26
C TYR A 22 -1.32 8.30 -3.51
N GLY A 23 -0.09 8.80 -3.70
CA GLY A 23 0.37 10.04 -3.06
C GLY A 23 0.68 9.88 -1.56
N CYS A 24 1.07 8.68 -1.13
CA CYS A 24 1.37 8.38 0.27
C CYS A 24 2.83 7.97 0.44
N SER A 25 3.29 7.92 1.69
CA SER A 25 4.61 7.38 2.01
C SER A 25 4.57 5.86 2.18
N VAL A 26 5.68 5.19 1.82
CA VAL A 26 5.83 3.74 2.05
C VAL A 26 5.63 3.40 3.53
N ALA A 27 6.13 4.24 4.44
CA ALA A 27 5.97 4.07 5.88
C ALA A 27 4.49 4.10 6.33
N GLU A 28 3.67 4.97 5.73
CA GLU A 28 2.23 5.04 6.04
C GLU A 28 1.47 3.83 5.50
N LEU A 29 1.86 3.36 4.32
CA LEU A 29 1.38 2.12 3.72
C LEU A 29 1.71 0.91 4.60
N GLN A 30 2.93 0.85 5.12
CA GLN A 30 3.38 -0.18 6.05
C GLN A 30 2.61 -0.11 7.38
N ALA A 31 2.47 1.08 7.96
CA ALA A 31 1.72 1.31 9.19
C ALA A 31 0.25 0.92 9.04
N SER A 32 -0.39 1.30 7.92
CA SER A 32 -1.79 1.00 7.63
C SER A 32 -2.09 -0.49 7.45
N ASN A 33 -1.07 -1.28 7.07
CA ASN A 33 -1.18 -2.73 6.89
C ASN A 33 -0.50 -3.52 8.01
N SER A 34 -0.02 -2.85 9.07
CA SER A 34 0.81 -3.44 10.14
C SER A 34 1.93 -4.33 9.60
N ARG A 35 2.55 -3.91 8.48
CA ARG A 35 3.48 -4.74 7.71
C ARG A 35 4.86 -4.10 7.68
N PRO A 36 5.82 -4.62 8.48
CA PRO A 36 7.17 -4.06 8.52
C PRO A 36 7.99 -4.43 7.27
N GLU A 37 7.64 -5.54 6.60
CA GLU A 37 8.36 -5.99 5.41
C GLU A 37 7.75 -5.39 4.13
N PRO A 38 8.58 -4.87 3.21
CA PRO A 38 8.14 -4.31 1.92
C PRO A 38 7.79 -5.41 0.90
N THR A 39 7.46 -6.61 1.35
CA THR A 39 7.20 -7.78 0.50
C THR A 39 5.72 -7.81 0.14
N LEU A 40 5.42 -7.66 -1.15
CA LEU A 40 4.05 -7.73 -1.67
C LEU A 40 3.78 -9.10 -2.28
N ARG A 41 2.60 -9.65 -2.01
CA ARG A 41 2.12 -10.87 -2.67
C ARG A 41 1.07 -10.48 -3.70
N VAL A 42 1.26 -10.94 -4.92
CA VAL A 42 0.30 -10.74 -6.01
C VAL A 42 -1.06 -11.34 -5.61
N GLY A 43 -2.13 -10.57 -5.80
CA GLY A 43 -3.49 -10.92 -5.40
C GLY A 43 -3.85 -10.53 -3.96
N GLU A 44 -2.90 -10.04 -3.18
CA GLU A 44 -3.19 -9.54 -1.83
C GLU A 44 -3.85 -8.15 -1.89
N THR A 45 -4.69 -7.85 -0.91
CA THR A 45 -5.33 -6.52 -0.79
C THR A 45 -4.60 -5.69 0.25
N LEU A 46 -3.95 -4.60 -0.18
CA LEU A 46 -3.41 -3.59 0.71
C LEU A 46 -4.40 -2.46 0.99
N ARG A 47 -4.34 -1.97 2.22
CA ARG A 47 -4.97 -0.72 2.65
C ARG A 47 -4.01 0.42 2.37
N VAL A 48 -4.35 1.27 1.42
CA VAL A 48 -3.58 2.46 1.09
C VAL A 48 -4.27 3.65 1.72
N PRO A 49 -3.64 4.37 2.66
CA PRO A 49 -4.23 5.61 3.18
C PRO A 49 -4.47 6.57 2.02
N ILE A 50 -5.47 7.44 2.12
CA ILE A 50 -5.68 8.55 1.19
C ILE A 50 -5.73 9.85 1.99
N HIS A 51 -4.93 10.80 1.55
CA HIS A 51 -4.91 12.18 2.03
C HIS A 51 -5.67 13.08 1.08
#